data_AF-A0A1J9RJD5-F1
#
_entry.id   AF-A0A1J9RJD5-F1
#
_cell.length_a   1.000
_cell.length_b   1.000
_cell.length_c   1.000
_cell.angle_alpha   90.00
_cell.angle_beta   90.00
_cell.angle_gamma   90.00
#
_symmetry.space_group_name_H-M   'P 1'
#
loop_
_entity.id
_entity.type
_entity.pdbx_description
1 polymer ?
#
loop_
_entity_poly.entity_id
_entity_poly.type
_entity_poly.pdbx_seq_one_letter_code
_entity_poly.pdbx_strand_id
1 'polypeptide(L)'
;MEGRGAKWVLGNPYFFCDNRREESEWRKAARRIAEGLVKAGRLERADVREFGRGDYVQLFGEVTEKVLGHNSRSRTRRLRELGWEAREKGIWESWEEDELPALLREWNAQQDEKKSAYGKLAA
;
A
#
# COMPACT_ATOMS: atom_id res chain seq x y z
N MET A 1 -1.97 25.51 5.26
CA MET A 1 -0.62 25.54 5.85
C MET A 1 0.48 25.77 4.81
N GLU A 2 0.34 25.29 3.58
CA GLU A 2 1.45 25.22 2.62
C GLU A 2 1.80 26.50 1.83
N GLY A 3 0.90 27.48 1.70
CA GLY A 3 1.15 28.71 0.94
C GLY A 3 1.85 29.84 1.70
N ARG A 4 2.69 29.52 2.70
CA ARG A 4 3.38 30.53 3.54
C ARG A 4 4.80 30.80 3.02
N GLY A 5 5.30 32.01 3.25
CA GLY A 5 6.61 32.47 2.76
C GLY A 5 7.84 31.74 3.34
N ALA A 6 9.00 31.97 2.73
CA ALA A 6 10.26 31.24 2.96
C ALA A 6 10.70 31.14 4.43
N LYS A 7 10.52 32.20 5.23
CA LYS A 7 10.87 32.19 6.66
C LYS A 7 10.09 31.14 7.47
N TRP A 8 8.82 30.93 7.13
CA TRP A 8 8.01 29.88 7.77
C TRP A 8 8.42 28.48 7.30
N VAL A 9 8.77 28.34 6.01
CA VAL A 9 9.26 27.09 5.42
C VAL A 9 10.53 26.60 6.13
N LEU A 10 11.48 27.50 6.44
CA LEU A 10 12.69 27.15 7.19
C LEU A 10 12.39 26.68 8.63
N GLY A 11 11.31 27.18 9.24
CA GLY A 11 10.83 26.71 10.54
C GLY A 11 10.01 25.41 10.48
N ASN A 12 9.59 24.97 9.29
CA ASN A 12 8.85 23.73 9.08
C ASN A 12 9.24 23.05 7.74
N PRO A 13 10.37 22.32 7.74
CA PRO A 13 10.95 21.73 6.53
C PRO A 13 10.23 20.45 6.08
N TYR A 14 9.00 20.21 6.54
CA TYR A 14 8.26 19.00 6.19
C TYR A 14 7.58 19.13 4.82
N PHE A 15 7.88 18.18 3.93
CA PHE A 15 7.31 18.07 2.59
C PHE A 15 6.76 16.66 2.37
N PHE A 16 5.56 16.58 1.79
CA PHE A 16 5.09 15.32 1.23
C PHE A 16 5.64 15.13 -0.19
N CYS A 17 5.89 13.89 -0.58
CA CYS A 17 6.15 13.48 -1.95
C CYS A 17 5.07 12.47 -2.39
N ASP A 18 4.53 12.64 -3.60
CA ASP A 18 3.46 11.84 -4.20
C ASP A 18 3.58 11.93 -5.71
N ASN A 19 3.30 10.82 -6.40
CA ASN A 19 3.30 10.83 -7.86
C ASN A 19 2.05 11.48 -8.44
N ARG A 20 0.95 11.63 -7.67
CA ARG A 20 -0.39 12.09 -8.08
C ARG A 20 -1.02 11.34 -9.25
N ARG A 21 -0.39 10.27 -9.72
CA ARG A 21 -0.91 9.48 -10.84
C ARG A 21 -2.10 8.65 -10.38
N GLU A 22 -2.05 8.16 -9.15
CA GLU A 22 -3.05 7.27 -8.59
C GLU A 22 -3.45 7.66 -7.16
N GLU A 23 -4.76 7.67 -6.91
CA GLU A 23 -5.28 7.52 -5.55
C GLU A 23 -5.38 6.02 -5.24
N SER A 24 -4.89 5.64 -4.07
CA SER A 24 -4.84 4.24 -3.63
C SER A 24 -5.95 3.99 -2.61
N GLU A 25 -7.04 3.41 -3.10
CA GLU A 25 -8.08 2.85 -2.24
C GLU A 25 -7.77 1.39 -1.94
N TRP A 26 -7.98 0.96 -0.70
CA TRP A 26 -7.72 -0.43 -0.28
C TRP A 26 -8.43 -1.46 -1.17
N ARG A 27 -9.68 -1.19 -1.56
CA ARG A 27 -10.44 -2.08 -2.44
C ARG A 27 -9.81 -2.21 -3.83
N LYS A 28 -9.30 -1.11 -4.39
CA LYS A 28 -8.60 -1.10 -5.68
C LYS A 28 -7.30 -1.88 -5.58
N ALA A 29 -6.54 -1.68 -4.51
CA ALA A 29 -5.31 -2.43 -4.26
C ALA A 29 -5.56 -3.94 -4.16
N ALA A 30 -6.52 -4.35 -3.34
CA ALA A 30 -6.89 -5.76 -3.20
C ALA A 30 -7.28 -6.40 -4.55
N ARG A 31 -8.02 -5.66 -5.39
CA ARG A 31 -8.39 -6.13 -6.73
C ARG A 31 -7.18 -6.27 -7.66
N ARG A 32 -6.31 -5.26 -7.72
CA ARG A 32 -5.10 -5.29 -8.56
C ARG A 32 -4.15 -6.42 -8.18
N ILE A 33 -4.03 -6.69 -6.88
CA ILE A 33 -3.27 -7.83 -6.38
C ILE A 33 -3.91 -9.15 -6.82
N ALA A 34 -5.21 -9.31 -6.60
CA ALA A 34 -5.93 -10.54 -6.97
C ALA A 34 -5.87 -10.81 -8.49
N GLU A 35 -6.06 -9.78 -9.32
CA GLU A 35 -5.92 -9.86 -10.79
C GLU A 35 -4.49 -10.30 -11.20
N GLY A 36 -3.46 -9.72 -10.58
CA GLY A 36 -2.06 -10.11 -10.84
C GLY A 36 -1.79 -11.58 -10.49
N LEU A 37 -2.32 -12.04 -9.36
CA LEU A 37 -2.19 -13.44 -8.92
C LEU A 37 -2.97 -14.43 -9.80
N VAL A 38 -4.14 -14.04 -10.32
CA VAL A 38 -4.86 -14.85 -11.32
C VAL A 38 -4.08 -14.96 -12.61
N LYS A 39 -3.58 -13.83 -13.13
CA LYS A 39 -2.72 -13.82 -14.34
C LYS A 39 -1.49 -14.71 -14.17
N ALA A 40 -0.92 -14.76 -12.96
CA ALA A 40 0.21 -15.61 -12.62
C ALA A 40 -0.16 -17.09 -12.34
N GLY A 41 -1.43 -17.47 -12.46
CA GLY A 41 -1.91 -18.83 -12.22
C GLY A 41 -1.87 -19.26 -10.75
N ARG A 42 -1.84 -18.32 -9.80
CA ARG A 42 -1.82 -18.60 -8.35
C ARG A 42 -3.19 -18.59 -7.71
N LEU A 43 -4.12 -17.85 -8.29
CA LEU A 43 -5.52 -17.84 -7.90
C LEU A 43 -6.38 -18.21 -9.11
N GLU A 44 -7.51 -18.86 -8.87
CA GLU A 44 -8.48 -19.16 -9.93
C GLU A 44 -9.32 -17.95 -10.30
N ARG A 45 -9.59 -17.06 -9.34
CA ARG A 45 -10.50 -15.91 -9.47
C ARG A 45 -10.03 -14.71 -8.66
N ALA A 46 -10.33 -13.51 -9.15
CA ALA A 46 -9.96 -12.24 -8.54
C ALA A 46 -11.06 -11.67 -7.63
N ASP A 47 -11.70 -12.55 -6.85
CA ASP A 47 -12.79 -12.15 -5.96
C ASP A 47 -12.24 -11.46 -4.71
N VAL A 48 -12.75 -10.25 -4.44
CA VAL A 48 -12.37 -9.45 -3.28
C VAL A 48 -13.60 -9.21 -2.41
N ARG A 49 -13.45 -9.40 -1.10
CA ARG A 49 -14.49 -9.16 -0.09
C ARG A 49 -13.98 -8.28 1.04
N GLU A 50 -14.92 -7.72 1.79
CA GLU A 50 -14.61 -7.05 3.04
C GLU A 50 -14.24 -8.06 4.14
N PHE A 51 -13.45 -7.61 5.10
CA PHE A 51 -13.10 -8.39 6.28
C PHE A 51 -14.17 -8.24 7.35
N GLY A 52 -14.61 -9.35 7.92
CA GLY A 52 -15.40 -9.38 9.15
C GLY A 52 -14.50 -9.45 10.39
N ARG A 53 -15.08 -9.25 11.58
CA ARG A 53 -14.34 -9.34 12.86
C ARG A 53 -13.61 -10.68 13.04
N GLY A 54 -14.17 -11.77 12.53
CA GLY A 54 -13.53 -13.09 12.58
C GLY A 54 -12.24 -13.18 11.76
N ASP A 55 -12.07 -12.36 10.74
CA ASP A 55 -10.85 -12.33 9.92
C ASP A 55 -9.69 -11.58 10.62
N TYR A 56 -9.99 -10.79 11.66
CA TYR A 56 -9.00 -9.88 12.26
C TYR A 56 -7.81 -10.62 12.88
N VAL A 57 -8.02 -11.84 13.38
CA VAL A 57 -6.94 -12.69 13.91
C VAL A 57 -5.86 -13.00 12.87
N GLN A 58 -6.20 -13.00 11.57
CA GLN A 58 -5.26 -13.21 10.47
C GLN A 58 -4.57 -11.91 10.03
N LEU A 59 -5.04 -10.76 10.52
CA LEU A 59 -4.54 -9.43 10.21
C LEU A 59 -3.74 -8.89 11.41
N PHE A 60 -4.29 -7.89 12.11
CA PHE A 60 -3.66 -7.25 13.28
C PHE A 60 -4.42 -7.51 14.58
N GLY A 61 -5.22 -8.58 14.65
CA GLY A 61 -6.04 -8.92 15.82
C GLY A 61 -7.01 -7.79 16.19
N GLU A 62 -7.16 -7.54 17.49
CA GLU A 62 -8.12 -6.55 18.02
C GLU A 62 -7.86 -5.12 17.52
N VAL A 63 -6.63 -4.79 17.09
CA VAL A 63 -6.29 -3.44 16.59
C VAL A 63 -6.48 -3.29 15.08
N THR A 64 -7.02 -4.30 14.39
CA THR A 64 -7.21 -4.28 12.92
C THR A 64 -7.99 -3.06 12.44
N GLU A 65 -9.10 -2.70 13.09
CA GLU A 65 -9.88 -1.50 12.73
C GLU A 65 -9.02 -0.23 12.85
N LYS A 66 -8.18 -0.14 13.90
CA LYS A 66 -7.31 1.01 14.13
C LYS A 66 -6.12 1.04 13.17
N VAL A 67 -5.66 -0.09 12.65
CA VAL A 67 -4.52 -0.10 11.73
C VAL A 67 -4.98 0.12 10.29
N LEU A 68 -6.04 -0.59 9.86
CA LEU A 68 -6.47 -0.62 8.46
C LEU A 68 -7.68 0.26 8.16
N GLY A 69 -8.45 0.67 9.16
CA GLY A 69 -9.64 1.51 8.99
C GLY A 69 -9.32 2.99 8.79
N HIS A 70 -8.08 3.42 9.03
CA HIS A 70 -7.68 4.80 8.80
C HIS A 70 -7.25 5.00 7.34
N ASN A 71 -7.48 6.22 6.86
CA ASN A 71 -6.94 6.69 5.60
C ASN A 71 -6.08 7.94 5.85
N SER A 72 -5.17 8.19 4.92
CA SER A 72 -4.42 9.43 4.87
C SER A 72 -4.33 9.88 3.42
N ARG A 73 -4.47 11.19 3.22
CA ARG A 73 -4.32 11.80 1.91
C ARG A 73 -3.32 12.94 1.97
N SER A 74 -2.07 12.59 1.74
CA SER A 74 -0.96 13.53 1.60
C SER A 74 -0.87 14.02 0.15
N ARG A 75 -0.63 15.31 -0.06
CA ARG A 75 -0.50 15.90 -1.39
C ARG A 75 0.78 16.72 -1.50
N THR A 76 1.54 16.53 -2.57
CA THR A 76 2.78 17.27 -2.81
C THR A 76 2.52 18.62 -3.46
N ARG A 77 1.93 19.57 -2.73
CA ARG A 77 1.72 20.92 -3.29
C ARG A 77 3.02 21.71 -3.30
N ARG A 78 3.68 21.81 -2.15
CA ARG A 78 4.91 22.62 -1.97
C ARG A 78 6.06 22.21 -2.89
N LEU A 79 6.40 20.92 -2.99
CA LEU A 79 7.54 20.53 -3.84
C LEU A 79 7.24 20.82 -5.32
N ARG A 80 6.00 20.67 -5.77
CA ARG A 80 5.62 20.97 -7.17
C ARG A 80 5.71 22.45 -7.48
N GLU A 81 5.36 23.33 -6.54
CA GLU A 81 5.59 24.77 -6.66
C GLU A 81 7.08 25.13 -6.77
N LEU A 82 7.97 24.27 -6.24
CA LEU A 82 9.42 24.38 -6.38
C LEU A 82 9.96 23.69 -7.65
N GLY A 83 9.09 23.24 -8.55
CA GLY A 83 9.47 22.58 -9.80
C GLY A 83 9.79 21.08 -9.67
N TRP A 84 9.56 20.47 -8.52
CA TRP A 84 9.71 19.02 -8.37
C TRP A 84 8.61 18.26 -9.14
N GLU A 85 9.01 17.19 -9.82
CA GLU A 85 8.11 16.25 -10.45
C GLU A 85 8.53 14.81 -10.18
N ALA A 86 7.55 13.92 -10.02
CA ALA A 86 7.77 12.50 -9.82
C ALA A 86 8.33 11.87 -11.11
N ARG A 87 9.48 11.18 -10.99
CA ARG A 87 10.18 10.51 -12.09
C ARG A 87 9.97 9.00 -12.12
N GLU A 88 9.73 8.41 -10.96
CA GLU A 88 9.57 6.97 -10.80
C GLU A 88 8.22 6.45 -11.28
N LYS A 89 8.14 5.12 -11.38
CA LYS A 89 6.96 4.37 -11.84
C LYS A 89 5.68 4.72 -11.07
N GLY A 90 4.55 4.49 -11.73
CA GLY A 90 3.26 4.41 -11.04
C GLY A 90 3.22 3.23 -10.06
N ILE A 91 2.31 3.26 -9.08
CA ILE A 91 2.27 2.16 -8.09
C ILE A 91 1.82 0.84 -8.74
N TRP A 92 0.97 0.89 -9.78
CA TRP A 92 0.52 -0.32 -10.47
C TRP A 92 1.54 -0.85 -11.47
N GLU A 93 2.27 0.05 -12.12
CA GLU A 93 3.41 -0.31 -12.98
C GLU A 93 4.50 -1.00 -12.15
N SER A 94 4.84 -0.43 -11.00
CA SER A 94 5.79 -1.05 -10.07
C SER A 94 5.25 -2.36 -9.47
N TRP A 95 3.95 -2.43 -9.16
CA TRP A 95 3.33 -3.69 -8.72
C TRP A 95 3.50 -4.81 -9.76
N GLU A 96 3.22 -4.54 -11.03
CA GLU A 96 3.29 -5.56 -12.08
C GLU A 96 4.73 -5.95 -12.44
N GLU A 97 5.64 -4.98 -12.51
CA GLU A 97 7.02 -5.21 -12.97
C GLU A 97 7.98 -5.63 -11.85
N ASP A 98 7.77 -5.16 -10.62
CA ASP A 98 8.73 -5.29 -9.53
C ASP A 98 8.20 -6.19 -8.41
N GLU A 99 7.03 -5.83 -7.84
CA GLU A 99 6.52 -6.44 -6.60
C GLU A 99 5.87 -7.81 -6.83
N LEU A 100 5.06 -7.99 -7.88
CA LEU A 100 4.44 -9.27 -8.19
C LEU A 100 5.49 -10.35 -8.46
N PRO A 101 6.55 -10.13 -9.26
CA PRO A 101 7.65 -11.08 -9.39
C PRO A 101 8.33 -11.40 -8.06
N ALA A 102 8.55 -10.41 -7.18
CA ALA A 102 9.14 -10.64 -5.86
C ALA A 102 8.24 -11.51 -4.97
N LEU A 103 6.96 -11.17 -4.89
CA LEU A 103 5.95 -11.94 -4.16
C LEU A 103 5.90 -13.39 -4.64
N LEU A 104 5.91 -13.62 -5.96
CA LEU A 104 5.86 -14.97 -6.51
C LEU A 104 7.11 -15.78 -6.17
N ARG A 105 8.29 -15.15 -6.11
CA ARG A 105 9.53 -15.82 -5.64
C ARG A 105 9.40 -16.25 -4.18
N GLU A 106 8.95 -15.34 -3.32
CA GLU A 106 8.74 -15.65 -1.89
C GLU A 106 7.67 -16.72 -1.69
N TRP A 107 6.55 -16.62 -2.40
CA TRP A 107 5.45 -17.58 -2.36
C TRP A 107 5.93 -19.00 -2.71
N ASN A 108 6.76 -19.13 -3.73
CA ASN A 108 7.32 -20.43 -4.13
C ASN A 108 8.32 -20.98 -3.11
N ALA A 109 9.06 -20.11 -2.42
CA ALA A 109 10.02 -20.52 -1.40
C ALA A 109 9.35 -20.97 -0.09
N GLN A 110 8.12 -20.51 0.19
CA GLN A 110 7.41 -20.74 1.46
C GLN A 110 6.28 -21.79 1.38
N GLN A 111 6.22 -22.62 0.33
CA GLN A 111 5.08 -23.54 0.05
C GLN A 111 4.69 -24.43 1.26
N ASP A 112 5.64 -24.75 2.14
CA ASP A 112 5.44 -25.65 3.29
C ASP A 112 5.26 -24.93 4.65
N GLU A 113 5.34 -23.60 4.70
CA GLU A 113 5.23 -22.83 5.96
C GLU A 113 4.13 -21.78 5.93
N LYS A 114 2.87 -22.21 6.17
CA LYS A 114 1.75 -21.27 6.42
C LYS A 114 1.81 -20.69 7.83
N LYS A 115 2.81 -19.86 8.11
CA LYS A 115 2.90 -19.11 9.37
C LYS A 115 2.39 -17.69 9.14
N SER A 116 1.35 -17.28 9.87
CA SER A 116 1.00 -15.86 9.93
C SER A 116 2.20 -15.10 10.53
N ALA A 117 2.68 -14.06 9.85
CA ALA A 117 3.69 -13.16 10.40
C ALA A 117 3.26 -12.55 11.75
N TYR A 118 1.94 -12.50 12.01
CA TYR A 118 1.33 -11.98 13.22
C TYR A 118 0.90 -13.07 14.22
N GLY A 119 1.12 -14.36 13.91
CA GLY A 119 0.71 -15.47 14.80
C GLY A 119 1.36 -15.41 16.19
N LYS A 120 2.48 -14.72 16.35
CA LYS A 120 3.16 -14.50 17.64
C LYS A 120 2.62 -13.31 18.45
N LEU A 121 1.84 -12.42 17.84
CA LEU A 121 1.27 -11.24 18.50
C LEU A 121 -0.14 -11.49 19.06
N ALA A 122 -0.71 -12.67 18.80
CA ALA A 122 -2.03 -13.09 19.26
C ALA A 122 -1.99 -13.99 20.52
N ALA A 123 -0.85 -14.05 21.23
CA ALA A 123 -0.66 -14.82 22.47
C ALA A 123 -0.51 -13.89 23.68
#